data_AF-A0AB38JA93-F1
#
_entry.id   AF-A0AB38JA93-F1
#
_cell.length_a   1.000
_cell.length_b   1.000
_cell.length_c   1.000
_cell.angle_alpha   90.00
_cell.angle_beta   90.00
_cell.angle_gamma   90.00
#
_symmetry.space_group_name_H-M   'P 1'
#
loop_
_entity.id
_entity.type
_entity.pdbx_description
1 polymer ?
#
loop_
_entity_poly.entity_id
_entity_poly.type
_entity_poly.pdbx_seq_one_letter_code
_entity_poly.pdbx_strand_id
1 'polypeptide(L)' 'MKTMTCRQLGGPCDLEHRGDTADVVITLQDRHLRDAVKAGDATHDEARNEMKNRWRHPVQSMGWYNGAKRTFAELPEG' A
#
# COMPACT_ATOMS: atom_id res chain seq x y z
N MET A 1 -6.19 -9.94 -13.76
CA MET A 1 -5.98 -8.81 -12.81
C MET A 1 -6.20 -9.31 -11.39
N LYS A 2 -5.54 -8.70 -10.40
CA LYS A 2 -5.75 -9.03 -8.98
C LYS A 2 -6.08 -7.78 -8.17
N THR A 3 -6.69 -7.98 -7.01
CA THR A 3 -7.12 -6.93 -6.10
C THR A 3 -6.36 -7.02 -4.78
N MET A 4 -5.80 -5.92 -4.32
CA MET A 4 -5.29 -5.78 -2.95
C MET A 4 -5.96 -4.59 -2.26
N THR A 5 -6.26 -4.70 -0.97
CA THR A 5 -6.78 -3.58 -0.20
C THR A 5 -5.65 -2.67 0.29
N CYS A 6 -5.99 -1.41 0.56
CA CYS A 6 -5.10 -0.46 1.24
C CYS A 6 -4.53 -1.07 2.54
N ARG A 7 -5.35 -1.79 3.32
CA ARG A 7 -4.91 -2.53 4.52
C ARG A 7 -3.89 -3.63 4.23
N GLN A 8 -4.07 -4.42 3.18
CA GLN A 8 -3.07 -5.44 2.78
C GLN A 8 -1.73 -4.82 2.38
N LEU A 9 -1.73 -3.57 1.92
CA LEU A 9 -0.53 -2.80 1.58
C LEU A 9 0.02 -1.99 2.77
N GLY A 10 -0.62 -2.08 3.95
CA GLY A 10 -0.18 -1.45 5.19
C GLY A 10 -0.73 -0.04 5.42
N GLY A 11 -1.83 0.32 4.77
CA GLY A 11 -2.63 1.51 5.08
C GLY A 11 -3.83 1.20 6.00
N PRO A 12 -4.66 2.21 6.31
CA PRO A 12 -5.65 2.09 7.38
C PRO A 12 -7.03 1.57 6.93
N CYS A 13 -7.35 1.63 5.63
CA CYS A 13 -8.70 1.38 5.11
C CYS A 13 -8.79 0.16 4.19
N ASP A 14 -10.01 -0.17 3.77
CA ASP A 14 -10.31 -1.33 2.92
C ASP A 14 -10.48 -1.00 1.43
N LEU A 15 -10.05 0.20 1.01
CA LEU A 15 -10.15 0.58 -0.41
C LEU A 15 -9.42 -0.45 -1.28
N GLU A 16 -10.10 -0.95 -2.30
CA GLU A 16 -9.57 -1.93 -3.24
C GLU A 16 -8.71 -1.27 -4.33
N HIS A 17 -7.50 -1.78 -4.52
CA HIS A 17 -6.60 -1.44 -5.61
C HIS A 17 -6.48 -2.63 -6.56
N ARG A 18 -6.82 -2.42 -7.83
CA ARG A 18 -6.79 -3.47 -8.84
C ARG A 18 -5.69 -3.21 -9.85
N GLY A 19 -4.93 -4.23 -10.21
CA GLY A 19 -3.84 -4.11 -11.17
C GLY A 19 -3.35 -5.44 -11.69
N ASP A 20 -2.53 -5.36 -12.74
CA ASP A 20 -1.90 -6.54 -13.36
C ASP A 20 -0.65 -6.99 -12.61
N THR A 21 -0.02 -6.09 -11.84
CA THR A 21 1.17 -6.38 -11.05
C THR A 21 1.08 -5.80 -9.65
N ALA A 22 1.89 -6.36 -8.74
CA ALA A 22 2.06 -5.82 -7.39
C ALA A 22 2.50 -4.34 -7.42
N ASP A 23 3.39 -3.99 -8.35
CA ASP A 23 3.90 -2.63 -8.53
C ASP A 23 2.79 -1.65 -8.92
N VAL A 24 1.83 -2.08 -9.75
CA VAL A 24 0.65 -1.28 -10.10
C VAL A 24 -0.21 -1.02 -8.85
N VAL A 25 -0.55 -2.05 -8.07
CA VAL A 25 -1.41 -1.84 -6.88
C VAL A 25 -0.71 -1.05 -5.77
N ILE A 26 0.62 -1.21 -5.60
CA ILE A 26 1.43 -0.38 -4.69
C ILE A 26 1.39 1.10 -5.12
N THR A 27 1.55 1.38 -6.41
CA THR A 27 1.48 2.74 -6.94
C THR A 27 0.09 3.36 -6.75
N LEU A 28 -0.97 2.58 -6.95
CA LEU A 28 -2.35 3.02 -6.71
C LEU A 28 -2.59 3.34 -5.23
N GLN A 29 -2.03 2.53 -4.32
CA GLN A 29 -2.13 2.77 -2.89
C GLN A 29 -1.36 4.03 -2.44
N ASP A 30 -0.15 4.26 -2.95
CA ASP A 30 0.61 5.49 -2.64
C ASP A 30 -0.13 6.74 -3.15
N ARG A 31 -0.72 6.67 -4.35
CA ARG A 31 -1.58 7.75 -4.86
C ARG A 31 -2.77 7.99 -3.93
N HIS A 32 -3.49 6.93 -3.57
CA HIS A 32 -4.63 7.02 -2.67
C HIS A 32 -4.25 7.65 -1.32
N LEU A 33 -3.13 7.24 -0.73
CA LEU A 33 -2.61 7.81 0.50
C LEU A 33 -2.37 9.32 0.38
N ARG A 34 -1.71 9.76 -0.69
CA ARG A 34 -1.42 11.17 -0.94
C ARG A 34 -2.70 11.99 -1.14
N ASP A 35 -3.67 11.46 -1.87
CA ASP A 35 -4.94 12.13 -2.12
C ASP A 35 -5.76 12.28 -0.82
N ALA A 36 -5.80 11.23 0.02
CA ALA A 36 -6.49 11.27 1.32
C ALA A 36 -5.84 12.27 2.29
N VAL A 37 -4.50 12.25 2.41
CA VAL A 37 -3.76 13.23 3.23
C VAL A 37 -4.01 14.65 2.74
N LYS A 38 -3.99 14.87 1.42
CA LYS A 38 -4.29 16.18 0.83
C LYS A 38 -5.72 16.65 1.12
N ALA A 39 -6.67 15.72 1.21
CA ALA A 39 -8.05 16.00 1.58
C ALA A 39 -8.26 16.27 3.09
N GLY A 40 -7.20 16.16 3.91
CA GLY A 40 -7.26 16.40 5.35
C GLY A 40 -7.67 15.18 6.17
N ASP A 41 -7.56 13.97 5.62
CA ASP A 41 -7.82 12.73 6.35
C ASP A 41 -6.69 12.45 7.36
N ALA A 42 -7.02 12.61 8.65
CA ALA A 42 -6.08 12.41 9.75
C ALA A 42 -5.62 10.95 9.86
N THR A 43 -6.49 9.97 9.57
CA THR A 43 -6.15 8.54 9.63
C THR A 43 -5.11 8.19 8.57
N HIS A 44 -5.24 8.76 7.37
CA HIS A 44 -4.24 8.60 6.32
C HIS A 44 -2.96 9.41 6.59
N ASP A 45 -3.02 10.53 7.33
CA ASP A 45 -1.81 11.25 7.74
C ASP A 45 -0.94 10.43 8.71
N GLU A 46 -1.56 9.78 9.70
CA GLU A 46 -0.87 8.86 10.61
C GLU A 46 -0.21 7.69 9.85
N ALA A 47 -0.96 7.03 8.98
CA ALA A 47 -0.45 5.95 8.13
C ALA A 47 0.71 6.43 7.22
N ARG A 48 0.64 7.66 6.72
CA ARG A 48 1.72 8.27 5.93
C ARG A 48 2.96 8.53 6.77
N ASN A 49 2.82 8.91 8.04
CA ASN A 49 3.96 9.09 8.95
C ASN A 49 4.63 7.75 9.29
N GLU A 50 3.85 6.68 9.50
CA GLU A 50 4.38 5.32 9.65
C GLU A 50 5.09 4.85 8.39
N MET A 51 4.50 5.10 7.22
CA MET A 51 5.14 4.84 5.93
C MET A 51 6.48 5.57 5.88
N LYS A 52 6.53 6.89 6.07
CA LYS A 52 7.80 7.63 6.09
C LYS A 52 8.83 7.05 7.03
N ASN A 53 8.43 6.61 8.23
CA ASN A 53 9.33 5.97 9.16
C ASN A 53 9.92 4.67 8.60
N ARG A 54 9.08 3.80 8.03
CA ARG A 54 9.52 2.56 7.36
C ARG A 54 10.56 2.84 6.27
N TRP A 55 10.36 3.88 5.46
CA TRP A 55 11.27 4.26 4.36
C TRP A 55 12.65 4.73 4.82
N ARG A 56 12.77 5.23 6.06
CA ARG A 56 14.06 5.57 6.69
C ARG A 56 14.87 4.33 7.09
N HIS A 57 14.27 3.14 7.03
CA HIS A 57 14.89 1.87 7.38
C HIS A 57 14.91 0.93 6.16
N PRO A 58 16.02 0.88 5.41
CA PRO A 58 16.11 0.14 4.14
C PRO A 58 15.71 -1.34 4.24
N VAL A 59 16.11 -2.02 5.32
CA VAL A 59 15.77 -3.43 5.56
C VAL A 59 14.26 -3.61 5.73
N GLN A 60 13.60 -2.71 6.48
CA GLN A 60 12.15 -2.78 6.70
C GLN A 60 11.39 -2.45 5.41
N SER A 61 11.89 -1.47 4.64
CA SER A 61 11.32 -1.09 3.35
C SER A 61 11.35 -2.25 2.35
N MET A 62 12.50 -2.90 2.22
CA MET A 62 12.67 -4.06 1.35
C MET A 62 11.84 -5.25 1.82
N GLY A 63 11.78 -5.49 3.14
CA GLY A 63 10.94 -6.55 3.72
C GLY A 63 9.45 -6.36 3.41
N TRP A 64 8.94 -5.14 3.57
CA TRP A 64 7.56 -4.80 3.22
C TRP A 64 7.30 -4.94 1.72
N TYR A 65 8.18 -4.41 0.87
CA TYR A 65 8.02 -4.46 -0.58
C TYR A 65 7.99 -5.92 -1.08
N ASN A 66 8.93 -6.75 -0.64
CA ASN A 66 8.94 -8.18 -0.98
C ASN A 66 7.72 -8.92 -0.42
N GLY A 67 7.27 -8.56 0.79
CA GLY A 67 6.04 -9.08 1.39
C GLY A 67 4.81 -8.76 0.56
N ALA A 68 4.65 -7.50 0.13
CA ALA A 68 3.54 -7.06 -0.71
C ALA A 68 3.52 -7.80 -2.06
N LYS A 69 4.69 -7.99 -2.70
CA LYS A 69 4.79 -8.77 -3.95
C LYS A 69 4.41 -10.23 -3.76
N ARG A 70 4.81 -10.85 -2.64
CA ARG A 70 4.43 -12.22 -2.31
C ARG A 70 2.91 -12.34 -2.09
N THR A 71 2.33 -11.46 -1.28
CA THR A 71 0.89 -11.46 -1.05
C THR A 71 0.12 -11.29 -2.35
N PHE A 72 0.55 -10.39 -3.24
CA PHE A 72 -0.06 -10.24 -4.57
C PHE A 72 0.05 -11.52 -5.42
N ALA A 73 1.20 -12.20 -5.38
CA ALA A 73 1.41 -13.44 -6.13
C ALA A 73 0.46 -14.57 -5.65
N GLU A 74 0.16 -14.62 -4.36
CA GLU A 74 -0.71 -15.63 -3.73
C GLU A 74 -2.21 -15.36 -3.94
N LEU A 75 -2.60 -14.14 -4.31
CA LEU A 75 -4.01 -13.81 -4.54
C LEU A 75 -4.55 -14.52 -5.79
N PRO A 76 -5.82 -14.97 -5.76
CA PRO A 76 -6.48 -15.47 -6.96
C PRO A 76 -6.60 -14.34 -8.00
N GLU A 77 -6.59 -14.73 -9.27
CA GLU A 77 -7.05 -13.82 -10.31
C GLU A 77 -8.57 -13.69 -10.20
N GLY A 78 -9.05 -12.45 -10.22
CA GLY A 78 -10.46 -12.10 -10.19
C GLY A 78 -11.00 -11.75 -11.56
#